data_AF-A0A957DST9-F1
#
_entry.id   AF-A0A957DST9-F1
#
_cell.length_a   1.000
_cell.length_b   1.000
_cell.length_c   1.000
_cell.angle_alpha   90.00
_cell.angle_beta   90.00
_cell.angle_gamma   90.00
#
_symmetry.space_group_name_H-M   'P 1'
#
loop_
_entity.id
_entity.type
_entity.pdbx_description
1 polymer ?
#
loop_
_entity_poly.entity_id
_entity_poly.type
_entity_poly.pdbx_seq_one_letter_code
_entity_poly.pdbx_strand_id
1 'polypeptide(L)'
;MAKITITKDNLLSLAEFKSLLEQAETRSSTMDYIFRLLRELVSFEEKFNMATDVFYARFMRGEIGDDLPFIKWAGRYELYLEARQEIDSQLAEVPVAV
;
A
#
# COMPACT_ATOMS: atom_id res chain seq x y z
N MET A 1 -17.34 -12.01 22.72
CA MET A 1 -17.97 -10.93 21.94
C MET A 1 -17.61 -9.61 22.60
N ALA A 2 -16.71 -8.82 22.02
CA ALA A 2 -16.28 -7.55 22.62
C ALA A 2 -17.43 -6.54 22.50
N LYS A 3 -17.96 -6.10 23.64
CA LYS A 3 -19.07 -5.15 23.73
C LYS A 3 -18.45 -3.75 23.83
N ILE A 4 -18.41 -3.01 22.72
CA ILE A 4 -17.93 -1.63 22.73
C ILE A 4 -18.94 -0.82 23.56
N THR A 5 -18.55 -0.47 24.79
CA THR A 5 -19.36 0.33 25.69
C THR A 5 -18.89 1.78 25.55
N ILE A 6 -19.58 2.57 24.73
CA ILE A 6 -19.33 4.00 24.58
C ILE A 6 -19.80 4.67 25.88
N THR A 7 -18.86 4.89 26.79
CA THR A 7 -19.09 5.59 28.07
C THR A 7 -18.76 7.08 27.86
N LYS A 8 -19.56 7.99 28.43
CA LYS A 8 -19.43 9.45 28.25
C LYS A 8 -18.05 10.02 28.63
N ASP A 9 -17.25 9.29 29.39
CA ASP A 9 -15.88 9.67 29.78
C ASP A 9 -14.82 9.47 28.68
N ASN A 10 -15.18 8.93 27.51
CA ASN A 10 -14.28 8.76 26.37
C ASN A 10 -14.85 9.32 25.07
N LEU A 11 -15.65 10.39 25.16
CA LEU A 11 -16.17 11.11 24.01
C LEU A 11 -15.01 11.81 23.31
N LEU A 12 -14.50 11.18 22.24
CA LEU A 12 -13.66 11.83 21.24
C LEU A 12 -14.33 13.15 20.85
N SER A 13 -13.58 14.25 20.91
CA SER A 13 -14.03 15.52 20.38
C SER A 13 -14.41 15.37 18.91
N LEU A 14 -15.33 16.22 18.42
CA LEU A 14 -15.72 16.22 17.01
C LEU A 14 -14.51 16.35 16.06
N ALA A 15 -13.44 17.03 16.49
CA ALA A 15 -12.20 17.16 15.75
C ALA A 15 -11.42 15.84 15.68
N GLU A 16 -11.28 15.14 16.82
CA GLU A 16 -10.62 13.83 16.87
C GLU A 16 -11.42 12.78 16.07
N PHE A 17 -12.75 12.78 16.18
CA PHE A 17 -13.60 11.90 15.40
C PHE A 17 -13.51 12.15 13.89
N LYS A 18 -13.48 13.43 13.46
CA LYS A 18 -13.26 13.79 12.05
C LYS A 18 -11.89 13.32 11.55
N SER A 19 -10.83 13.55 12.31
CA SER A 19 -9.48 13.10 11.94
C SER A 19 -9.41 11.58 11.81
N LEU A 20 -10.08 10.83 12.70
CA LEU A 20 -10.16 9.37 12.61
C LEU A 20 -10.91 8.89 11.35
N LEU A 21 -11.99 9.56 10.96
CA LEU A 21 -12.71 9.23 9.73
C LEU A 21 -11.86 9.51 8.48
N GLU A 22 -11.19 10.66 8.42
CA GLU A 22 -10.29 11.02 7.32
C GLU A 22 -9.12 10.03 7.18
N GLN A 23 -8.54 9.61 8.31
CA GLN A 23 -7.49 8.59 8.31
C GLN A 23 -7.99 7.23 7.82
N ALA A 24 -9.19 6.80 8.24
CA ALA A 24 -9.77 5.53 7.81
C ALA A 24 -10.11 5.51 6.31
N GLU A 25 -10.66 6.61 5.79
CA GLU A 25 -10.95 6.78 4.36
C GLU A 25 -9.67 6.80 3.51
N THR A 26 -8.65 7.53 3.98
CA THR A 26 -7.34 7.58 3.33
C THR A 26 -6.71 6.19 3.27
N ARG A 27 -6.69 5.46 4.39
CA ARG A 27 -6.15 4.10 4.44
C ARG A 27 -6.87 3.15 3.49
N SER A 28 -8.21 3.22 3.41
CA SER A 28 -9.00 2.43 2.46
C SER A 28 -8.58 2.74 1.02
N SER A 29 -8.43 4.02 0.70
CA SER A 29 -8.03 4.48 -0.63
C SER A 29 -6.61 4.01 -1.02
N THR A 30 -5.66 4.07 -0.08
CA THR A 30 -4.29 3.56 -0.29
C THR A 30 -4.29 2.04 -0.48
N MET A 31 -5.12 1.31 0.27
CA MET A 31 -5.25 -0.14 0.12
C MET A 31 -5.80 -0.53 -1.26
N ASP A 32 -6.86 0.15 -1.72
CA ASP A 32 -7.42 -0.06 -3.05
C ASP A 32 -6.41 0.26 -4.16
N TYR A 33 -5.58 1.29 -3.95
CA TYR A 33 -4.49 1.63 -4.86
C TYR A 33 -3.43 0.51 -4.94
N ILE A 34 -3.02 -0.05 -3.80
CA ILE A 34 -2.10 -1.19 -3.76
C ILE A 34 -2.67 -2.41 -4.47
N PHE A 35 -3.96 -2.73 -4.25
CA PHE A 35 -4.60 -3.86 -4.95
C PHE A 35 -4.60 -3.69 -6.46
N ARG A 36 -4.81 -2.46 -6.96
CA ARG A 36 -4.70 -2.18 -8.40
C ARG A 36 -3.28 -2.42 -8.91
N LEU A 37 -2.27 -1.91 -8.21
CA LEU A 37 -0.86 -2.11 -8.59
C LEU A 37 -0.49 -3.59 -8.61
N LEU A 38 -0.90 -4.37 -7.60
CA LEU A 38 -0.65 -5.82 -7.55
C LEU A 38 -1.25 -6.55 -8.75
N ARG A 39 -2.47 -6.21 -9.19
CA ARG A 39 -3.06 -6.82 -10.40
C ARG A 39 -2.27 -6.49 -11.66
N GLU A 40 -1.77 -5.25 -11.77
CA GLU A 40 -0.93 -4.84 -12.90
C GLU A 40 0.41 -5.60 -12.88
N LEU A 41 1.03 -5.75 -11.70
CA LEU A 41 2.27 -6.52 -11.53
C LEU A 41 2.08 -7.99 -11.90
N VAL A 42 1.03 -8.65 -11.41
CA VAL A 42 0.71 -10.05 -11.77
C VAL A 42 0.54 -10.19 -13.28
N SER A 43 -0.09 -9.23 -13.95
CA SER A 43 -0.25 -9.25 -15.41
C SER A 43 1.09 -9.21 -16.14
N PHE A 44 2.07 -8.49 -15.61
CA PHE A 44 3.43 -8.49 -16.16
C PHE A 44 4.16 -9.81 -15.86
N GLU A 45 4.03 -10.35 -14.65
CA GLU A 45 4.63 -11.63 -14.26
C GLU A 45 4.16 -12.77 -15.15
N GLU A 46 2.85 -12.83 -15.43
CA GLU A 46 2.27 -13.82 -16.35
C GLU A 46 2.75 -13.60 -17.79
N LYS A 47 2.78 -12.35 -18.25
CA LYS A 47 3.19 -12.02 -19.62
C LYS A 47 4.65 -12.38 -19.91
N PHE A 48 5.54 -12.15 -18.96
CA PHE A 48 6.97 -12.34 -19.12
C PHE A 48 7.49 -13.61 -18.41
N ASN A 49 6.61 -14.36 -17.75
CA ASN A 49 6.92 -15.56 -16.98
C ASN A 49 8.10 -15.36 -16.01
N MET A 50 8.08 -14.24 -15.29
CA MET A 50 9.15 -13.81 -14.40
C MET A 50 8.53 -13.07 -13.21
N ALA A 51 8.91 -13.44 -11.99
CA ALA A 51 8.47 -12.74 -10.79
C ALA A 51 8.97 -11.29 -10.77
N THR A 52 8.15 -10.36 -10.25
CA THR A 52 8.43 -8.92 -10.27
C THR A 52 9.71 -8.56 -9.51
N ASP A 53 9.98 -9.22 -8.39
CA ASP A 53 11.20 -9.02 -7.60
C ASP A 53 12.47 -9.42 -8.38
N VAL A 54 12.41 -10.55 -9.09
CA VAL A 54 13.49 -11.03 -9.97
C VAL A 54 13.66 -10.08 -11.15
N PHE A 55 12.56 -9.67 -11.79
CA PHE A 55 12.56 -8.70 -12.88
C PHE A 55 13.21 -7.39 -12.44
N TYR A 56 12.77 -6.82 -11.33
CA TYR A 56 13.25 -5.52 -10.84
C TYR A 56 14.74 -5.58 -10.50
N ALA A 57 15.19 -6.65 -9.85
CA ALA A 57 16.61 -6.83 -9.55
C ALA A 57 17.47 -6.90 -10.82
N ARG A 58 16.98 -7.55 -11.90
CA ARG A 58 17.67 -7.60 -13.20
C ARG A 58 17.63 -6.26 -13.93
N PHE A 59 16.48 -5.59 -13.92
CA PHE A 59 16.29 -4.26 -14.50
C PHE A 59 17.25 -3.23 -13.88
N MET A 60 17.36 -3.21 -12.55
CA MET A 60 18.27 -2.32 -11.83
C MET A 60 19.76 -2.59 -12.09
N ARG A 61 20.11 -3.82 -12.50
CA ARG A 61 21.47 -4.18 -12.93
C ARG A 61 21.73 -3.88 -14.41
N GLY A 62 20.74 -3.38 -15.15
CA GLY A 62 20.84 -3.17 -16.60
C GLY A 62 20.86 -4.47 -17.40
N GLU A 63 20.41 -5.58 -16.83
CA GLU A 63 20.34 -6.89 -17.49
C GLU A 63 19.07 -7.07 -18.34
N ILE A 64 18.09 -6.19 -18.16
CA ILE A 64 16.87 -6.12 -18.95
C ILE A 64 16.93 -4.84 -19.79
N GLY A 65 16.45 -4.92 -21.04
CA GLY A 65 16.38 -3.78 -21.93
C GLY A 65 15.50 -2.64 -21.39
N ASP A 66 15.57 -1.50 -22.06
CA ASP A 66 14.82 -0.28 -21.77
C ASP A 66 13.51 -0.18 -22.58
N ASP A 67 13.01 -1.30 -23.09
CA ASP A 67 11.73 -1.31 -23.80
C ASP A 67 10.60 -0.79 -22.89
N LEU A 68 9.67 -0.06 -23.49
CA LEU A 68 8.56 0.57 -22.78
C LEU A 68 7.79 -0.36 -21.81
N PRO A 69 7.56 -1.66 -22.09
CA PRO A 69 6.95 -2.57 -21.13
C PRO A 69 7.76 -2.76 -19.85
N PHE A 70 9.09 -2.80 -19.93
CA PHE A 70 9.97 -2.97 -18.77
C PHE A 70 10.05 -1.70 -17.93
N ILE A 71 10.16 -0.54 -18.59
CA ILE A 71 10.07 0.77 -17.89
C ILE A 71 8.74 0.89 -17.14
N LYS A 72 7.63 0.52 -17.79
CA LYS A 72 6.30 0.54 -17.16
C LYS A 72 6.24 -0.43 -15.97
N TRP A 73 6.74 -1.64 -16.11
CA TRP A 73 6.73 -2.63 -15.04
C TRP A 73 7.55 -2.16 -13.83
N ALA A 74 8.77 -1.65 -14.06
CA ALA A 74 9.61 -1.11 -13.00
C ALA A 74 8.91 0.05 -12.27
N GLY A 75 8.33 1.00 -13.00
CA GLY A 75 7.59 2.10 -12.40
C GLY A 75 6.34 1.65 -11.61
N ARG A 76 5.65 0.57 -12.03
CA ARG A 76 4.54 0.01 -11.24
C ARG A 76 5.01 -0.63 -9.95
N TYR A 77 6.17 -1.27 -9.97
CA TYR A 77 6.73 -1.87 -8.76
C TYR A 77 7.23 -0.81 -7.78
N GLU A 78 7.83 0.27 -8.26
CA GLU A 78 8.23 1.41 -7.42
C GLU A 78 7.03 2.06 -6.73
N LEU A 79 5.96 2.36 -7.48
CA LEU A 79 4.72 2.89 -6.91
C LEU A 79 4.10 1.95 -5.87
N TYR A 80 4.26 0.64 -6.03
CA TYR A 80 3.79 -0.35 -5.06
C TYR A 80 4.61 -0.28 -3.77
N LEU A 81 5.94 -0.17 -3.87
CA LEU A 81 6.81 -0.04 -2.71
C LEU A 81 6.52 1.24 -1.92
N GLU A 82 6.32 2.36 -2.61
CA GLU A 82 5.96 3.65 -1.98
C GLU A 82 4.61 3.56 -1.24
N ALA A 83 3.57 3.05 -1.92
CA ALA A 83 2.25 2.91 -1.30
C ALA A 83 2.26 1.94 -0.11
N ARG A 84 3.06 0.87 -0.19
CA ARG A 84 3.23 -0.07 0.91
C ARG A 84 3.93 0.58 2.11
N GLN A 85 4.98 1.35 1.86
CA GLN A 85 5.69 2.09 2.92
C GLN A 85 4.77 3.11 3.61
N GLU A 86 3.87 3.75 2.86
CA GLU A 86 2.88 4.66 3.41
C GLU A 86 1.94 3.93 4.40
N ILE A 87 1.40 2.76 4.02
CA ILE A 87 0.57 1.96 4.93
C ILE A 87 1.36 1.51 6.15
N ASP A 88 2.59 1.01 5.96
CA ASP A 88 3.42 0.54 7.07
C ASP A 88 3.70 1.68 8.07
N SER A 89 3.90 2.91 7.57
CA SER A 89 4.06 4.11 8.41
C SER A 89 2.77 4.46 9.15
N GLN A 90 1.62 4.46 8.45
CA GLN A 90 0.30 4.69 9.07
C GLN A 90 -0.08 3.63 10.11
N LEU A 91 0.45 2.41 10.01
CA LEU A 91 0.23 1.33 10.97
C LEU A 91 1.17 1.45 12.18
N ALA A 92 2.41 1.89 11.98
CA ALA A 92 3.38 2.09 13.06
C ALA A 92 3.03 3.27 13.99
N GLU A 93 2.29 4.27 13.51
CA GLU A 93 1.82 5.41 14.31
C GLU A 93 0.63 5.09 15.23
N VAL A 94 0.06 3.89 15.17
CA VAL A 94 -0.96 3.45 16.13
C VAL A 94 -0.28 2.78 17.32
N PRO A 95 -0.16 3.41 18.50
CA PRO A 95 0.31 2.71 19.68
C PRO A 95 -0.74 1.65 20.00
N VAL A 96 -0.37 0.39 19.77
CA VAL A 96 -1.08 -0.75 20.34
C VAL A 96 -0.86 -0.63 21.85
N ALA A 97 -1.81 -0.01 22.54
CA ALA A 97 -1.90 -0.09 23.99
C ALA A 97 -2.16 -1.56 24.34
N VAL A 98 -1.08 -2.27 24.67
CA VAL A 98 -1.11 -3.59 25.32
C VAL A 98 -1.41 -3.41 26.79
#